data_AF-A0A9R0Z066-F1
#
_entry.id   AF-A0A9R0Z066-F1
#
_cell.length_a   1.000
_cell.length_b   1.000
_cell.length_c   1.000
_cell.angle_alpha   90.00
_cell.angle_beta   90.00
_cell.angle_gamma   90.00
#
_symmetry.space_group_name_H-M   'P 1'
#
loop_
_entity.id
_entity.type
_entity.pdbx_description
1 polymer ?
#
loop_
_entity_poly.entity_id
_entity_poly.type
_entity_poly.pdbx_seq_one_letter_code
_entity_poly.pdbx_strand_id
1 'polypeptide(L)'
;MTMMLNDRIRSLSALQGALRKAEEHLSGLPADTPYSDFHHRFQELGLEKGWGDCAKRAQETLHLLLDLLEAPDPSTLEKFLGTIPMVFNVVILSPHGYFAQANVLGYPDTGGQVVYILDQVRAMENEMLLRIKQQGLDITPRILIVTRLLPDATGTSCGQRLEKVLGTEHTHILRVPFRTESGIVRKWISRFEVWPYLETFTEDVAHEISGELQANPDLIIGNYSDGNLVACLLAHKMGVTHCTIAHALEKTKYPNSDLYWKKFEDHYHFSCQFTTDLIAMNHADFIITSTFQEIAGNKDTVGQYESHMAFTMPGMYRVVHGIDVFDPKFNIVSPGADMSIYFPYSESQRRLTSLHPEIEELLYSNVDNNEHKYVLKDRNKPIIFSMARLDRVKNLTGLVELYGKNPRLQELVNLVVVCGDHGNPSKDKEEQAEFKKMFDLIEQYNLNGHVRWISAQMNRVRNAELYRYICDTKGALCSLLSMRRLGLLSSRP
;
A
#
# COMPACT_ATOMS: atom_id res chain seq x y z
N MET A 1 -16.23 -25.57 -8.20
CA MET A 1 -17.64 -25.20 -8.44
C MET A 1 -17.73 -24.63 -9.83
N THR A 2 -18.63 -25.10 -10.68
CA THR A 2 -18.85 -24.50 -12.01
C THR A 2 -19.65 -23.20 -11.84
N MET A 3 -19.21 -22.12 -12.49
CA MET A 3 -19.86 -20.80 -12.43
C MET A 3 -20.19 -20.32 -13.84
N MET A 4 -21.15 -19.41 -13.94
CA MET A 4 -21.61 -18.78 -15.19
C MET A 4 -22.24 -19.75 -16.20
N LEU A 5 -21.43 -20.56 -16.89
CA LEU A 5 -21.86 -21.45 -17.97
C LEU A 5 -21.41 -22.89 -17.68
N ASN A 6 -22.23 -23.88 -18.02
CA ASN A 6 -21.86 -25.30 -17.99
C ASN A 6 -21.67 -25.90 -19.40
N ASP A 7 -21.29 -27.18 -19.43
CA ASP A 7 -20.88 -27.91 -20.65
C ASP A 7 -21.99 -28.12 -21.70
N ARG A 8 -23.23 -27.69 -21.41
CA ARG A 8 -24.34 -27.68 -22.37
C ARG A 8 -24.17 -26.60 -23.44
N ILE A 9 -23.47 -25.51 -23.11
CA ILE A 9 -23.24 -24.39 -24.03
C ILE A 9 -21.91 -24.59 -24.74
N ARG A 10 -21.97 -24.99 -26.01
CA ARG A 10 -20.78 -25.34 -26.81
C ARG A 10 -20.57 -24.45 -28.05
N SER A 11 -21.44 -23.47 -28.26
CA SER A 11 -21.35 -22.51 -29.36
C SER A 11 -21.97 -21.17 -28.98
N LEU A 12 -21.56 -20.11 -29.67
CA LEU A 12 -22.16 -18.78 -29.50
C LEU A 12 -23.67 -18.78 -29.81
N SER A 13 -24.11 -19.56 -30.80
CA SER A 13 -25.55 -19.69 -31.12
C SER A 13 -26.34 -20.37 -29.99
N ALA A 14 -25.77 -21.39 -29.35
CA ALA A 14 -26.37 -22.04 -28.19
C ALA A 14 -26.41 -21.09 -26.99
N LEU A 15 -25.34 -20.32 -26.77
CA LEU A 15 -25.27 -19.30 -25.72
C LEU A 15 -26.35 -18.25 -25.92
N GLN A 16 -26.42 -17.62 -27.08
CA GLN A 16 -27.41 -16.58 -27.37
C GLN A 16 -28.85 -17.10 -27.23
N GLY A 17 -29.11 -18.34 -27.67
CA GLY A 17 -30.41 -18.99 -27.48
C GLY A 17 -30.74 -19.28 -26.01
N ALA A 18 -29.76 -19.67 -25.20
CA ALA A 18 -29.93 -19.89 -23.76
C ALA A 18 -30.20 -18.58 -23.01
N LEU A 19 -29.42 -17.54 -23.29
CA LEU A 19 -29.57 -16.22 -22.67
C LEU A 19 -30.95 -15.60 -22.94
N ARG A 20 -31.43 -15.63 -24.19
CA ARG A 20 -32.78 -15.12 -24.54
C ARG A 20 -33.90 -15.89 -23.83
N LYS A 21 -33.79 -17.22 -23.72
CA LYS A 21 -34.76 -18.05 -22.97
C LYS A 21 -34.72 -17.77 -21.47
N ALA A 22 -33.54 -17.50 -20.92
CA ALA A 22 -33.38 -17.13 -19.52
C ALA A 22 -33.99 -15.75 -19.24
N GLU A 23 -33.76 -14.77 -20.12
CA GLU A 23 -34.36 -13.44 -20.03
C GLU A 23 -35.90 -13.49 -20.07
N GLU A 24 -36.47 -14.25 -21.01
CA GLU A 24 -37.92 -14.46 -21.09
C GLU A 24 -38.47 -15.09 -19.79
N HIS A 25 -37.78 -16.09 -19.25
CA HIS A 25 -38.16 -16.72 -17.99
C HIS A 25 -38.13 -15.74 -16.81
N LEU A 26 -37.06 -14.95 -16.67
CA LEU A 26 -36.91 -13.97 -15.60
C LEU A 26 -37.94 -12.84 -15.70
N SER A 27 -38.34 -12.44 -16.90
CA SER A 27 -39.34 -11.37 -17.11
C SER A 27 -40.71 -11.67 -16.50
N GLY A 28 -41.02 -12.96 -16.29
CA GLY A 28 -42.24 -13.43 -15.63
C GLY A 28 -42.16 -13.50 -14.11
N LEU A 29 -41.00 -13.24 -13.50
CA LEU A 29 -40.77 -13.34 -12.06
C LEU A 29 -40.74 -11.97 -11.38
N PRO A 30 -41.15 -11.87 -10.09
CA PRO A 30 -40.87 -10.69 -9.27
C PRO A 30 -39.37 -10.36 -9.21
N ALA A 31 -39.03 -9.07 -9.21
CA ALA A 31 -37.64 -8.58 -9.26
C ALA A 31 -36.75 -9.10 -8.12
N ASP A 32 -37.33 -9.32 -6.95
CA ASP A 32 -36.69 -9.79 -5.71
C ASP A 32 -36.70 -11.32 -5.56
N THR A 33 -37.22 -12.07 -6.55
CA THR A 33 -37.21 -13.53 -6.51
C THR A 33 -35.76 -14.05 -6.37
N PRO A 34 -35.44 -14.83 -5.31
CA PRO A 34 -34.10 -15.34 -5.08
C PRO A 34 -33.62 -16.31 -6.17
N TYR A 35 -32.31 -16.37 -6.41
CA TYR A 35 -31.72 -17.31 -7.37
C TYR A 35 -32.10 -18.78 -7.11
N SER A 36 -32.30 -19.16 -5.84
CA SER A 36 -32.73 -20.52 -5.45
C SER A 36 -34.03 -20.96 -6.11
N ASP A 37 -34.91 -20.02 -6.47
CA ASP A 37 -36.27 -20.35 -6.92
C ASP A 37 -36.30 -20.64 -8.43
N PHE A 38 -35.33 -20.12 -9.18
CA PHE A 38 -35.21 -20.31 -10.64
C PHE A 38 -33.92 -21.04 -11.08
N HIS A 39 -33.06 -21.45 -10.14
CA HIS A 39 -31.76 -22.07 -10.49
C HIS A 39 -31.90 -23.33 -11.35
N HIS A 40 -32.92 -24.16 -11.10
CA HIS A 40 -33.09 -25.43 -11.81
C HIS A 40 -33.33 -25.17 -13.30
N ARG A 41 -34.14 -24.15 -13.60
CA ARG A 41 -34.40 -23.73 -14.97
C ARG A 41 -33.15 -23.16 -15.64
N PHE A 42 -32.36 -22.39 -14.91
CA PHE A 42 -31.07 -21.87 -15.39
C PHE A 42 -30.11 -23.01 -15.77
N GLN A 43 -29.96 -24.01 -14.90
CA GLN A 43 -29.07 -25.14 -15.14
C GLN A 43 -29.49 -25.97 -16.37
N GLU A 44 -30.79 -26.16 -16.60
CA GLU A 44 -31.32 -26.79 -17.81
C GLU A 44 -30.90 -26.06 -19.09
N LEU A 45 -30.89 -24.73 -19.04
CA LEU A 45 -30.47 -23.83 -20.12
C LEU A 45 -28.94 -23.74 -20.27
N GLY A 46 -28.18 -24.28 -19.32
CA GLY A 46 -26.73 -24.26 -19.31
C GLY A 46 -26.09 -23.12 -18.53
N LEU A 47 -26.88 -22.44 -17.69
CA LEU A 47 -26.45 -21.32 -16.85
C LEU A 47 -26.28 -21.79 -15.39
N GLU A 48 -25.11 -21.55 -14.82
CA GLU A 48 -24.78 -21.86 -13.42
C GLU A 48 -24.84 -20.59 -12.55
N LYS A 49 -24.58 -20.72 -11.24
CA LYS A 49 -24.53 -19.57 -10.32
C LYS A 49 -23.49 -18.52 -10.75
N GLY A 50 -23.71 -17.27 -10.34
CA GLY A 50 -22.81 -16.14 -10.60
C GLY A 50 -23.41 -14.99 -11.42
N TRP A 51 -24.66 -15.11 -11.87
CA TRP A 51 -25.36 -14.05 -12.61
C TRP A 51 -26.00 -12.98 -11.71
N GLY A 52 -26.33 -13.34 -10.47
CA GLY A 52 -27.04 -12.48 -9.54
C GLY A 52 -27.66 -13.26 -8.37
N ASP A 53 -27.89 -12.57 -7.26
CA ASP A 53 -28.59 -13.11 -6.08
C ASP A 53 -30.11 -13.17 -6.24
N CYS A 54 -30.67 -12.30 -7.07
CA CYS A 54 -32.10 -12.24 -7.39
C CYS A 54 -32.36 -12.14 -8.91
N ALA A 55 -33.63 -12.32 -9.30
CA ALA A 55 -34.07 -12.28 -10.69
C ALA A 55 -33.69 -10.97 -11.40
N LYS A 56 -33.87 -9.83 -10.73
CA LYS A 56 -33.48 -8.51 -11.30
C LYS A 56 -31.99 -8.45 -11.62
N ARG A 57 -31.13 -8.84 -10.68
CA ARG A 57 -29.67 -8.80 -10.88
C ARG A 57 -29.23 -9.76 -11.97
N ALA A 58 -29.76 -10.98 -11.96
CA ALA A 58 -29.49 -11.96 -13.00
C ALA A 58 -29.90 -11.43 -14.39
N GLN A 59 -31.05 -10.77 -14.49
CA GLN A 59 -31.52 -10.14 -15.72
C GLN A 59 -30.57 -9.03 -16.19
N GLU A 60 -30.14 -8.14 -15.29
CA GLU A 60 -29.17 -7.07 -15.60
C GLU A 60 -27.87 -7.65 -16.17
N THR A 61 -27.31 -8.69 -15.54
CA THR A 61 -26.05 -9.32 -15.99
C THR A 61 -26.22 -10.06 -17.33
N LEU A 62 -27.34 -10.76 -17.53
CA LEU A 62 -27.66 -11.43 -18.80
C LEU A 62 -27.80 -10.43 -19.95
N HIS A 63 -28.47 -9.30 -19.70
CA HIS A 63 -28.66 -8.24 -20.67
C HIS A 63 -27.33 -7.64 -21.14
N LEU A 64 -26.40 -7.37 -20.20
CA LEU A 64 -25.05 -6.92 -20.54
C LEU A 64 -24.33 -7.89 -21.49
N LEU A 65 -24.45 -9.20 -21.26
CA LEU A 65 -23.82 -10.19 -22.16
C LEU A 65 -24.52 -10.28 -23.51
N LEU A 66 -25.85 -10.17 -23.56
CA LEU A 66 -26.61 -10.14 -24.81
C LEU A 66 -26.22 -8.93 -25.66
N ASP A 67 -26.12 -7.75 -25.04
CA ASP A 67 -25.66 -6.52 -25.69
C ASP A 67 -24.24 -6.70 -26.26
N LEU A 68 -23.32 -7.30 -25.50
CA LEU A 68 -21.96 -7.58 -25.98
C LEU A 68 -21.91 -8.57 -27.16
N LEU A 69 -22.84 -9.51 -27.24
CA LEU A 69 -22.94 -10.46 -28.35
C LEU A 69 -23.55 -9.82 -29.61
N GLU A 70 -24.31 -8.74 -29.47
CA GLU A 70 -24.99 -8.07 -30.57
C GLU A 70 -24.22 -6.84 -31.07
N ALA A 71 -23.83 -5.93 -30.16
CA ALA A 71 -23.13 -4.69 -30.45
C ALA A 71 -22.18 -4.32 -29.28
N PRO A 72 -20.96 -4.87 -29.24
CA PRO A 72 -20.03 -4.60 -28.15
C PRO A 72 -19.58 -3.14 -28.10
N ASP A 73 -19.62 -2.56 -26.90
CA ASP A 73 -19.07 -1.23 -26.59
C ASP A 73 -18.23 -1.25 -25.30
N PRO A 74 -17.30 -0.29 -25.12
CA PRO A 74 -16.39 -0.28 -23.97
C PRO A 74 -17.09 -0.22 -22.60
N SER A 75 -18.18 0.54 -22.48
CA SER A 75 -18.87 0.73 -21.20
C SER A 75 -19.63 -0.53 -20.77
N THR A 76 -20.25 -1.22 -21.71
CA THR A 76 -20.91 -2.51 -21.44
C THR A 76 -19.89 -3.59 -21.13
N LEU A 77 -18.75 -3.61 -21.85
CA LEU A 77 -17.67 -4.58 -21.60
C LEU A 77 -17.09 -4.41 -20.20
N GLU A 78 -16.79 -3.18 -19.78
CA GLU A 78 -16.30 -2.86 -18.44
C GLU A 78 -17.29 -3.30 -17.36
N LYS A 79 -18.58 -2.94 -17.51
CA LYS A 79 -19.64 -3.32 -16.56
C LYS A 79 -19.77 -4.84 -16.45
N PHE A 80 -19.84 -5.53 -17.59
CA PHE A 80 -19.98 -6.98 -17.60
C PHE A 80 -18.78 -7.67 -16.93
N LEU A 81 -17.56 -7.39 -17.37
CA LEU A 81 -16.34 -7.96 -16.78
C LEU A 81 -16.20 -7.61 -15.30
N GLY A 82 -16.61 -6.41 -14.90
CA GLY A 82 -16.65 -5.97 -13.51
C GLY A 82 -17.67 -6.73 -12.65
N THR A 83 -18.73 -7.28 -13.25
CA THR A 83 -19.72 -8.09 -12.53
C THR A 83 -19.34 -9.56 -12.39
N ILE A 84 -18.50 -10.10 -13.28
CA ILE A 84 -18.13 -11.52 -13.25
C ILE A 84 -17.43 -11.83 -11.91
N PRO A 85 -17.90 -12.84 -11.15
CA PRO A 85 -17.29 -13.20 -9.89
C PRO A 85 -15.98 -13.96 -10.15
N MET A 86 -14.86 -13.23 -10.16
CA MET A 86 -13.53 -13.78 -10.48
C MET A 86 -12.57 -13.78 -9.28
N VAL A 87 -12.68 -12.83 -8.37
CA VAL A 87 -11.66 -12.58 -7.34
C VAL A 87 -12.16 -13.03 -5.97
N PHE A 88 -11.66 -14.17 -5.49
CA PHE A 88 -11.98 -14.75 -4.19
C PHE A 88 -10.75 -14.91 -3.29
N ASN A 89 -9.63 -15.35 -3.87
CA ASN A 89 -8.35 -15.55 -3.22
C ASN A 89 -7.34 -14.49 -3.70
N VAL A 90 -6.91 -13.61 -2.81
CA VAL A 90 -5.96 -12.54 -3.13
C VAL A 90 -4.67 -12.72 -2.34
N VAL A 91 -3.54 -12.63 -3.02
CA VAL A 91 -2.20 -12.64 -2.39
C VAL A 91 -1.51 -11.31 -2.62
N ILE A 92 -1.05 -10.68 -1.54
CA ILE A 92 -0.42 -9.35 -1.55
C ILE A 92 0.99 -9.49 -1.00
N LEU A 93 2.01 -9.11 -1.78
CA LEU A 93 3.42 -9.30 -1.42
C LEU A 93 4.00 -8.00 -0.87
N SER A 94 4.54 -8.04 0.35
CA SER A 94 5.29 -6.94 0.98
C SER A 94 6.43 -7.47 1.86
N PRO A 95 7.53 -8.02 1.29
CA PRO A 95 8.54 -8.78 2.03
C PRO A 95 9.35 -7.96 3.05
N HIS A 96 9.87 -6.78 2.68
CA HIS A 96 10.72 -5.98 3.54
C HIS A 96 9.98 -5.29 4.70
N GLY A 97 10.76 -4.73 5.63
CA GLY A 97 10.28 -3.95 6.76
C GLY A 97 9.70 -4.79 7.90
N TYR A 98 9.18 -4.11 8.91
CA TYR A 98 8.46 -4.70 10.03
C TYR A 98 6.96 -4.59 9.77
N PHE A 99 6.42 -5.44 8.92
CA PHE A 99 5.00 -5.39 8.59
C PHE A 99 4.16 -5.89 9.77
N ALA A 100 3.51 -5.04 10.54
CA ALA A 100 2.60 -5.45 11.63
C ALA A 100 1.53 -4.39 11.89
N GLN A 101 0.55 -4.71 12.74
CA GLN A 101 -0.59 -3.82 13.01
C GLN A 101 -0.34 -2.84 14.16
N ALA A 102 0.67 -3.08 14.99
CA ALA A 102 1.04 -2.24 16.12
C ALA A 102 2.56 -2.27 16.36
N ASN A 103 3.08 -1.26 17.05
CA ASN A 103 4.48 -1.17 17.53
C ASN A 103 5.57 -1.25 16.43
N VAL A 104 5.26 -0.82 15.20
CA VAL A 104 6.21 -0.90 14.07
C VAL A 104 6.33 0.38 13.23
N LEU A 105 5.32 1.26 13.25
CA LEU A 105 5.31 2.45 12.40
C LEU A 105 6.43 3.42 12.81
N GLY A 106 7.31 3.75 11.86
CA GLY A 106 8.47 4.61 12.10
C GLY A 106 9.79 3.85 12.17
N TYR A 107 9.78 2.53 12.33
CA TYR A 107 10.99 1.72 12.17
C TYR A 107 11.56 1.78 10.75
N PRO A 108 12.87 1.48 10.57
CA PRO A 108 13.48 1.38 9.25
C PRO A 108 12.65 0.50 8.32
N ASP A 109 12.47 0.98 7.09
CA ASP A 109 11.67 0.34 6.04
C ASP A 109 10.17 0.16 6.35
N THR A 110 9.67 0.64 7.49
CA THR A 110 8.27 0.50 7.90
C THR A 110 7.55 1.85 7.92
N GLY A 111 6.60 2.05 7.01
CA GLY A 111 5.90 3.33 6.91
C GLY A 111 4.60 3.26 6.11
N GLY A 112 4.43 4.21 5.19
CA GLY A 112 3.18 4.40 4.45
C GLY A 112 2.71 3.17 3.67
N GLN A 113 3.62 2.30 3.20
CA GLN A 113 3.26 1.05 2.52
C GLN A 113 2.48 0.09 3.43
N VAL A 114 2.88 -0.05 4.70
CA VAL A 114 2.16 -0.91 5.66
C VAL A 114 0.78 -0.35 5.95
N VAL A 115 0.66 0.97 6.14
CA VAL A 115 -0.63 1.65 6.33
C VAL A 115 -1.53 1.47 5.10
N TYR A 116 -0.97 1.69 3.90
CA TYR A 116 -1.68 1.53 2.64
C TYR A 116 -2.28 0.13 2.53
N ILE A 117 -1.47 -0.91 2.72
CA ILE A 117 -1.92 -2.30 2.54
C ILE A 117 -2.97 -2.67 3.61
N LEU A 118 -2.77 -2.28 4.87
CA LEU A 118 -3.74 -2.56 5.93
C LEU A 118 -5.11 -1.90 5.69
N ASP A 119 -5.14 -0.69 5.13
CA ASP A 119 -6.39 -0.02 4.78
C ASP A 119 -6.99 -0.59 3.48
N GLN A 120 -6.14 -0.93 2.50
CA GLN A 120 -6.53 -1.56 1.25
C GLN A 120 -7.29 -2.87 1.48
N VAL A 121 -6.75 -3.79 2.29
CA VAL A 121 -7.36 -5.10 2.48
C VAL A 121 -8.71 -5.04 3.20
N ARG A 122 -8.92 -4.06 4.09
CA ARG A 122 -10.23 -3.84 4.74
C ARG A 122 -11.27 -3.40 3.72
N ALA A 123 -10.93 -2.44 2.87
CA ALA A 123 -11.81 -1.98 1.81
C ALA A 123 -12.07 -3.09 0.77
N MET A 124 -11.02 -3.82 0.40
CA MET A 124 -11.08 -4.92 -0.56
C MET A 124 -11.94 -6.08 -0.05
N GLU A 125 -11.78 -6.51 1.20
CA GLU A 125 -12.59 -7.60 1.77
C GLU A 125 -14.08 -7.23 1.78
N ASN A 126 -14.43 -6.00 2.18
CA ASN A 126 -15.81 -5.53 2.17
C ASN A 126 -16.42 -5.55 0.76
N GLU A 127 -15.67 -5.10 -0.25
CA GLU A 127 -16.11 -5.10 -1.65
C GLU A 127 -16.21 -6.54 -2.21
N MET A 128 -15.27 -7.42 -1.87
CA MET A 128 -15.31 -8.83 -2.25
C MET A 128 -16.54 -9.52 -1.67
N LEU A 129 -16.81 -9.36 -0.38
CA LEU A 129 -18.00 -9.92 0.28
C LEU A 129 -19.29 -9.39 -0.37
N LEU A 130 -19.34 -8.09 -0.67
CA LEU A 130 -20.49 -7.47 -1.34
C LEU A 130 -20.70 -8.08 -2.72
N ARG A 131 -19.66 -8.21 -3.54
CA ARG A 131 -19.75 -8.77 -4.91
C ARG A 131 -20.13 -10.24 -4.90
N ILE A 132 -19.50 -11.04 -4.05
CA ILE A 132 -19.82 -12.46 -3.89
C ILE A 132 -21.31 -12.63 -3.55
N LYS A 133 -21.79 -11.85 -2.57
CA LYS A 133 -23.20 -11.85 -2.18
C LYS A 133 -24.11 -11.44 -3.34
N GLN A 134 -23.80 -10.33 -4.01
CA GLN A 134 -24.61 -9.81 -5.13
C GLN A 134 -24.68 -10.79 -6.31
N GLN A 135 -23.69 -11.67 -6.48
CA GLN A 135 -23.71 -12.71 -7.52
C GLN A 135 -24.35 -14.03 -7.09
N GLY A 136 -24.94 -14.08 -5.89
CA GLY A 136 -25.64 -15.26 -5.38
C GLY A 136 -24.69 -16.42 -5.05
N LEU A 137 -23.44 -16.10 -4.69
CA LEU A 137 -22.41 -17.07 -4.34
C LEU A 137 -22.25 -17.18 -2.82
N ASP A 138 -21.91 -18.38 -2.37
CA ASP A 138 -21.61 -18.70 -0.97
C ASP A 138 -20.13 -19.12 -0.87
N ILE A 139 -19.26 -18.23 -1.36
CA ILE A 139 -17.81 -18.42 -1.35
C ILE A 139 -17.24 -17.52 -0.26
N THR A 140 -16.43 -18.08 0.63
CA THR A 140 -15.70 -17.28 1.60
C THR A 140 -14.42 -16.74 0.94
N PRO A 141 -14.25 -15.41 0.80
CA PRO A 141 -13.03 -14.86 0.23
C PRO A 141 -11.85 -15.09 1.19
N ARG A 142 -10.62 -14.98 0.69
CA ARG A 142 -9.41 -15.06 1.49
C ARG A 142 -8.38 -14.06 0.96
N ILE A 143 -7.85 -13.23 1.84
CA ILE A 143 -6.76 -12.30 1.50
C ILE A 143 -5.54 -12.62 2.36
N LEU A 144 -4.40 -12.89 1.72
CA LEU A 144 -3.13 -13.16 2.38
C LEU A 144 -2.14 -12.03 2.08
N ILE A 145 -1.77 -11.27 3.11
CA ILE A 145 -0.64 -10.35 3.04
C ILE A 145 0.62 -11.13 3.39
N VAL A 146 1.43 -11.43 2.39
CA VAL A 146 2.65 -12.20 2.56
C VAL A 146 3.84 -11.28 2.80
N THR A 147 4.54 -11.52 3.89
CA THR A 147 5.71 -10.74 4.32
C THR A 147 6.76 -11.64 4.97
N ARG A 148 7.90 -11.08 5.36
CA ARG A 148 8.96 -11.82 6.01
C ARG A 148 8.63 -12.13 7.48
N LEU A 149 8.95 -13.35 7.92
CA LEU A 149 8.99 -13.74 9.32
C LEU A 149 10.28 -13.22 9.97
N LEU A 150 10.16 -12.48 11.07
CA LEU A 150 11.28 -11.93 11.85
C LEU A 150 11.23 -12.47 13.29
N PRO A 151 11.87 -13.63 13.56
CA PRO A 151 11.81 -14.28 14.87
C PRO A 151 12.39 -13.46 16.03
N ASP A 152 13.37 -12.61 15.74
CA ASP A 152 14.11 -11.85 16.76
C ASP A 152 13.53 -10.45 17.00
N ALA A 153 12.43 -10.08 16.33
CA ALA A 153 11.78 -8.78 16.45
C ALA A 153 10.84 -8.73 17.69
N THR A 154 11.42 -8.49 18.86
CA THR A 154 10.69 -8.39 20.13
C THR A 154 9.75 -7.17 20.18
N GLY A 155 8.67 -7.27 20.96
CA GLY A 155 7.66 -6.19 21.09
C GLY A 155 6.70 -6.06 19.89
N THR A 156 6.85 -6.91 18.88
CA THR A 156 6.02 -6.93 17.66
C THR A 156 5.46 -8.33 17.40
N SER A 157 4.47 -8.44 16.52
CA SER A 157 3.95 -9.72 16.02
C SER A 157 4.74 -10.27 14.81
N CYS A 158 5.90 -9.69 14.46
CA CYS A 158 6.63 -10.08 13.25
C CYS A 158 7.19 -11.51 13.27
N GLY A 159 7.25 -12.15 14.43
CA GLY A 159 7.62 -13.56 14.59
C GLY A 159 6.44 -14.54 14.49
N GLN A 160 5.20 -14.07 14.37
CA GLN A 160 4.01 -14.90 14.28
C GLN A 160 3.70 -15.26 12.82
N ARG A 161 3.71 -16.56 12.48
CA ARG A 161 3.46 -17.03 11.10
C ARG A 161 2.16 -16.49 10.51
N LEU A 162 1.05 -16.56 11.25
CA LEU A 162 -0.27 -16.16 10.75
C LEU A 162 -0.95 -15.22 11.74
N GLU A 163 -1.29 -14.02 11.30
CA GLU A 163 -1.90 -12.96 12.12
C GLU A 163 -3.15 -12.41 11.43
N LYS A 164 -4.31 -12.45 12.09
CA LYS A 164 -5.56 -11.90 11.53
C LYS A 164 -5.51 -10.37 11.50
N VAL A 165 -5.94 -9.77 10.38
CA VAL A 165 -6.03 -8.30 10.27
C VAL A 165 -7.23 -7.77 11.06
N LEU A 166 -7.02 -6.75 11.87
CA LEU A 166 -8.04 -6.09 12.67
C LEU A 166 -9.06 -5.40 11.76
N GLY A 167 -10.34 -5.59 12.08
CA GLY A 167 -11.46 -5.06 11.30
C GLY A 167 -11.77 -5.87 10.04
N THR A 168 -11.29 -7.12 9.96
CA THR A 168 -11.57 -8.04 8.84
C THR A 168 -12.02 -9.40 9.37
N GLU A 169 -12.67 -10.20 8.53
CA GLU A 169 -13.07 -11.57 8.85
C GLU A 169 -12.14 -12.61 8.24
N HIS A 170 -11.69 -12.39 7.02
CA HIS A 170 -11.01 -13.37 6.18
C HIS A 170 -9.63 -12.93 5.69
N THR A 171 -9.11 -11.82 6.20
CA THR A 171 -7.79 -11.29 5.84
C THR A 171 -6.74 -11.64 6.89
N HIS A 172 -5.60 -12.18 6.45
CA HIS A 172 -4.50 -12.59 7.32
C HIS A 172 -3.16 -12.11 6.77
N ILE A 173 -2.24 -11.78 7.68
CA ILE A 173 -0.82 -11.60 7.40
C ILE A 173 -0.18 -12.98 7.51
N LEU A 174 0.45 -13.46 6.45
CA LEU A 174 1.21 -14.70 6.38
C LEU A 174 2.71 -14.35 6.32
N ARG A 175 3.48 -14.89 7.25
CA ARG A 175 4.92 -14.62 7.37
C ARG A 175 5.73 -15.85 7.04
N VAL A 176 6.59 -15.70 6.05
CA VAL A 176 7.49 -16.76 5.59
C VAL A 176 8.94 -16.36 5.91
N PRO A 177 9.78 -17.24 6.46
CA PRO A 177 11.15 -16.87 6.78
C PRO A 177 12.00 -16.73 5.52
N PHE A 178 12.96 -15.81 5.54
CA PHE A 178 14.11 -15.92 4.63
C PHE A 178 14.99 -17.08 5.09
N ARG A 179 15.54 -17.84 4.14
CA ARG A 179 16.48 -18.93 4.43
C ARG A 179 17.58 -19.02 3.39
N THR A 180 18.65 -19.69 3.80
CA THR A 180 19.76 -20.11 2.95
C THR A 180 20.00 -21.61 3.20
N GLU A 181 21.03 -22.19 2.58
CA GLU A 181 21.46 -23.56 2.87
C GLU A 181 21.78 -23.79 4.35
N SER A 182 22.22 -22.76 5.09
CA SER A 182 22.50 -22.84 6.52
C SER A 182 21.27 -22.63 7.42
N GLY A 183 20.06 -22.58 6.85
CA GLY A 183 18.80 -22.41 7.58
C GLY A 183 18.24 -20.98 7.56
N ILE A 184 17.34 -20.70 8.51
CA ILE A 184 16.56 -19.44 8.56
C ILE A 184 17.45 -18.25 8.93
N VAL A 185 17.30 -17.16 8.18
CA VAL A 185 17.94 -15.87 8.45
C VAL A 185 17.04 -15.03 9.37
N ARG A 186 17.44 -14.94 10.63
CA ARG A 186 16.60 -14.39 11.71
C ARG A 186 16.62 -12.87 11.85
N LYS A 187 17.78 -12.24 11.63
CA LYS A 187 17.99 -10.80 11.78
C LYS A 187 17.19 -10.00 10.74
N TRP A 188 16.73 -8.81 11.10
CA TRP A 188 16.23 -7.84 10.12
C TRP A 188 17.31 -7.50 9.08
N ILE A 189 16.86 -7.23 7.85
CA ILE A 189 17.70 -6.88 6.70
C ILE A 189 17.05 -5.69 6.02
N SER A 190 17.85 -4.70 5.65
CA SER A 190 17.37 -3.52 4.91
C SER A 190 16.75 -3.94 3.58
N ARG A 191 15.72 -3.22 3.13
CA ARG A 191 15.10 -3.38 1.80
C ARG A 191 16.10 -3.29 0.64
N PHE A 192 17.26 -2.67 0.85
CA PHE A 192 18.33 -2.62 -0.14
C PHE A 192 19.18 -3.90 -0.22
N GLU A 193 19.08 -4.79 0.76
CA GLU A 193 19.94 -5.97 0.91
C GLU A 193 19.17 -7.31 0.82
N VAL A 194 17.86 -7.27 0.55
CA VAL A 194 17.00 -8.47 0.52
C VAL A 194 17.16 -9.35 -0.73
N TRP A 195 17.79 -8.84 -1.79
CA TRP A 195 17.81 -9.46 -3.12
C TRP A 195 18.23 -10.94 -3.16
N PRO A 196 19.29 -11.38 -2.44
CA PRO A 196 19.75 -12.77 -2.50
C PRO A 196 18.76 -13.80 -1.95
N TYR A 197 17.71 -13.35 -1.23
CA TYR A 197 16.76 -14.23 -0.57
C TYR A 197 15.45 -14.39 -1.34
N LEU A 198 15.17 -13.53 -2.33
CA LEU A 198 13.83 -13.40 -2.91
C LEU A 198 13.40 -14.61 -3.74
N GLU A 199 14.32 -15.30 -4.42
CA GLU A 199 14.00 -16.50 -5.20
C GLU A 199 13.57 -17.65 -4.29
N THR A 200 14.40 -18.02 -3.30
CA THR A 200 14.05 -19.03 -2.29
C THR A 200 12.79 -18.66 -1.52
N PHE A 201 12.64 -17.38 -1.17
CA PHE A 201 11.43 -16.89 -0.51
C PHE A 201 10.19 -17.08 -1.38
N THR A 202 10.28 -16.88 -2.70
CA THR A 202 9.17 -17.11 -3.64
C THR A 202 8.75 -18.58 -3.63
N GLU A 203 9.71 -19.51 -3.64
CA GLU A 203 9.44 -20.95 -3.57
C GLU A 203 8.75 -21.34 -2.26
N ASP A 204 9.23 -20.83 -1.13
CA ASP A 204 8.61 -21.09 0.18
C ASP A 204 7.21 -20.46 0.27
N VAL A 205 7.04 -19.25 -0.24
CA VAL A 205 5.74 -18.57 -0.28
C VAL A 205 4.75 -19.36 -1.13
N ALA A 206 5.16 -19.87 -2.30
CA ALA A 206 4.30 -20.69 -3.15
C ALA A 206 3.76 -21.91 -2.38
N HIS A 207 4.62 -22.59 -1.61
CA HIS A 207 4.21 -23.71 -0.78
C HIS A 207 3.21 -23.30 0.32
N GLU A 208 3.52 -22.22 1.04
CA GLU A 208 2.72 -21.74 2.16
C GLU A 208 1.34 -21.23 1.73
N ILE A 209 1.25 -20.48 0.61
CA ILE A 209 -0.05 -20.00 0.10
C ILE A 209 -0.91 -21.14 -0.45
N SER A 210 -0.32 -22.16 -1.08
CA SER A 210 -1.07 -23.35 -1.49
C SER A 210 -1.66 -24.08 -0.29
N GLY A 211 -0.93 -24.15 0.83
CA GLY A 211 -1.43 -24.70 2.09
C GLY A 211 -2.56 -23.88 2.73
N GLU A 212 -2.48 -22.54 2.68
CA GLU A 212 -3.49 -21.66 3.29
C GLU A 212 -4.74 -21.48 2.43
N LEU A 213 -4.60 -21.44 1.10
CA LEU A 213 -5.71 -21.18 0.17
C LEU A 213 -6.39 -22.47 -0.30
N GLN A 214 -5.67 -23.61 -0.31
CA GLN A 214 -6.13 -24.87 -0.90
C GLN A 214 -6.58 -24.73 -2.37
N ALA A 215 -6.14 -23.67 -3.04
CA ALA A 215 -6.44 -23.28 -4.42
C ALA A 215 -5.37 -22.29 -4.90
N ASN A 216 -5.34 -22.01 -6.20
CA ASN A 216 -4.53 -20.90 -6.70
C ASN A 216 -5.16 -19.56 -6.30
N PRO A 217 -4.36 -18.50 -6.13
CA PRO A 217 -4.87 -17.15 -6.05
C PRO A 217 -5.57 -16.75 -7.35
N ASP A 218 -6.57 -15.89 -7.26
CA ASP A 218 -7.22 -15.27 -8.43
C ASP A 218 -6.53 -13.95 -8.83
N LEU A 219 -5.84 -13.32 -7.86
CA LEU A 219 -5.09 -12.08 -8.04
C LEU A 219 -3.84 -12.06 -7.16
N ILE A 220 -2.71 -11.66 -7.74
CA ILE A 220 -1.45 -11.41 -7.03
C ILE A 220 -1.08 -9.93 -7.16
N ILE A 221 -0.83 -9.27 -6.03
CA ILE A 221 -0.47 -7.84 -5.97
C ILE A 221 0.94 -7.69 -5.38
N GLY A 222 1.90 -7.28 -6.20
CA GLY A 222 3.23 -6.87 -5.77
C GLY A 222 3.24 -5.47 -5.17
N ASN A 223 4.01 -5.25 -4.10
CA ASN A 223 4.21 -3.95 -3.48
C ASN A 223 5.70 -3.66 -3.31
N TYR A 224 6.16 -2.53 -3.85
CA TYR A 224 7.58 -2.16 -3.91
C TYR A 224 8.43 -3.15 -4.71
N SER A 225 9.71 -2.83 -4.93
CA SER A 225 10.60 -3.59 -5.81
C SER A 225 10.69 -5.08 -5.44
N ASP A 226 10.93 -5.41 -4.17
CA ASP A 226 11.04 -6.79 -3.70
C ASP A 226 9.72 -7.56 -3.77
N GLY A 227 8.61 -6.94 -3.33
CA GLY A 227 7.28 -7.53 -3.44
C GLY A 227 6.84 -7.71 -4.89
N ASN A 228 7.18 -6.77 -5.78
CA ASN A 228 6.92 -6.85 -7.21
C ASN A 228 7.71 -7.98 -7.88
N LEU A 229 8.96 -8.23 -7.46
CA LEU A 229 9.72 -9.38 -7.98
C LEU A 229 9.08 -10.71 -7.58
N VAL A 230 8.76 -10.87 -6.29
CA VAL A 230 8.15 -12.09 -5.76
C VAL A 230 6.78 -12.31 -6.42
N ALA A 231 5.99 -11.25 -6.58
CA ALA A 231 4.71 -11.29 -7.27
C ALA A 231 4.86 -11.73 -8.74
N CYS A 232 5.84 -11.17 -9.46
CA CYS A 232 6.16 -11.55 -10.83
C CYS A 232 6.47 -13.05 -10.94
N LEU A 233 7.35 -13.58 -10.09
CA LEU A 233 7.75 -14.98 -10.11
C LEU A 233 6.58 -15.92 -9.73
N LEU A 234 5.79 -15.56 -8.72
CA LEU A 234 4.61 -16.34 -8.31
C LEU A 234 3.53 -16.34 -9.39
N ALA A 235 3.21 -15.18 -9.97
CA ALA A 235 2.21 -15.07 -11.01
C ALA A 235 2.57 -15.89 -12.25
N HIS A 236 3.85 -15.84 -12.67
CA HIS A 236 4.35 -16.67 -13.75
C HIS A 236 4.20 -18.17 -13.44
N LYS A 237 4.59 -18.58 -12.22
CA LYS A 237 4.52 -19.98 -11.79
C LYS A 237 3.10 -20.52 -11.69
N MET A 238 2.15 -19.69 -11.25
CA MET A 238 0.77 -20.11 -10.95
C MET A 238 -0.23 -19.79 -12.08
N GLY A 239 0.17 -19.00 -13.08
CA GLY A 239 -0.71 -18.55 -14.16
C GLY A 239 -1.82 -17.63 -13.66
N VAL A 240 -1.48 -16.65 -12.82
CA VAL A 240 -2.44 -15.77 -12.13
C VAL A 240 -2.28 -14.33 -12.56
N THR A 241 -3.39 -13.59 -12.64
CA THR A 241 -3.40 -12.14 -12.90
C THR A 241 -2.51 -11.38 -11.92
N HIS A 242 -1.63 -10.54 -12.46
CA HIS A 242 -0.57 -9.86 -11.73
C HIS A 242 -0.71 -8.34 -11.78
N CYS A 243 -0.87 -7.75 -10.59
CA CYS A 243 -0.85 -6.31 -10.37
C CYS A 243 0.45 -5.89 -9.68
N THR A 244 1.01 -4.74 -10.05
CA THR A 244 2.11 -4.12 -9.29
C THR A 244 1.74 -2.73 -8.77
N ILE A 245 2.24 -2.43 -7.57
CA ILE A 245 2.16 -1.11 -6.95
C ILE A 245 3.57 -0.72 -6.52
N ALA A 246 4.17 0.25 -7.22
CA ALA A 246 5.58 0.57 -6.98
C ALA A 246 5.87 1.08 -5.57
N HIS A 247 4.97 1.84 -4.93
CA HIS A 247 5.20 2.45 -3.61
C HIS A 247 6.47 3.28 -3.42
N ALA A 248 7.39 3.34 -4.38
CA ALA A 248 8.43 4.32 -4.70
C ALA A 248 9.31 3.71 -5.80
N LEU A 249 9.87 4.54 -6.68
CA LEU A 249 10.95 4.13 -7.58
C LEU A 249 12.23 4.85 -7.16
N GLU A 250 13.21 4.11 -6.63
CA GLU A 250 14.37 4.71 -5.98
C GLU A 250 15.27 5.48 -6.95
N LYS A 251 15.23 5.13 -8.25
CA LYS A 251 15.99 5.83 -9.29
C LYS A 251 15.73 7.33 -9.33
N THR A 252 14.49 7.77 -9.05
CA THR A 252 14.17 9.19 -8.99
C THR A 252 14.54 9.81 -7.64
N LYS A 253 14.41 9.06 -6.54
CA LYS A 253 14.76 9.54 -5.19
C LYS A 253 16.25 9.77 -5.00
N TYR A 254 17.08 9.06 -5.74
CA TYR A 254 18.53 9.21 -5.75
C TYR A 254 18.97 9.73 -7.14
N PRO A 255 19.10 11.05 -7.32
CA PRO A 255 19.43 11.62 -8.63
C PRO A 255 20.72 11.06 -9.21
N ASN A 256 20.69 10.72 -10.50
CA ASN A 256 21.82 10.11 -11.24
C ASN A 256 22.32 8.79 -10.65
N SER A 257 21.50 8.10 -9.85
CA SER A 257 21.82 6.78 -9.29
C SER A 257 21.98 5.71 -10.34
N ASP A 258 21.37 5.86 -11.52
CA ASP A 258 21.59 5.01 -12.69
C ASP A 258 22.97 5.23 -13.32
N LEU A 259 23.33 6.48 -13.63
CA LEU A 259 24.63 6.83 -14.23
C LEU A 259 25.81 6.52 -13.30
N TYR A 260 25.63 6.74 -12.00
CA TYR A 260 26.67 6.56 -10.98
C TYR A 260 26.44 5.36 -10.07
N TRP A 261 25.66 4.38 -10.52
CA TRP A 261 25.23 3.22 -9.73
C TRP A 261 26.38 2.53 -8.97
N LYS A 262 27.55 2.40 -9.60
CA LYS A 262 28.74 1.81 -8.98
C LYS A 262 29.17 2.47 -7.66
N LYS A 263 28.92 3.78 -7.49
CA LYS A 263 29.20 4.51 -6.24
C LYS A 263 28.19 4.21 -5.14
N PHE A 264 27.00 3.79 -5.51
CA PHE A 264 25.90 3.46 -4.61
C PHE A 264 25.83 1.95 -4.32
N GLU A 265 26.52 1.12 -5.10
CA GLU A 265 26.34 -0.31 -5.12
C GLU A 265 26.60 -0.98 -3.77
N ASP A 266 27.68 -0.62 -3.08
CA ASP A 266 28.06 -1.19 -1.78
C ASP A 266 27.03 -0.94 -0.65
N HIS A 267 26.12 0.02 -0.85
CA HIS A 267 25.17 0.45 0.18
C HIS A 267 23.70 0.24 -0.21
N TYR A 268 23.37 0.44 -1.48
CA TYR A 268 21.98 0.46 -1.96
C TYR A 268 21.66 -0.67 -2.94
N HIS A 269 22.68 -1.34 -3.50
CA HIS A 269 22.50 -2.41 -4.49
C HIS A 269 21.52 -2.04 -5.61
N PHE A 270 21.67 -0.84 -6.17
CA PHE A 270 20.77 -0.33 -7.21
C PHE A 270 20.84 -1.15 -8.50
N SER A 271 21.94 -1.88 -8.74
CA SER A 271 22.01 -2.86 -9.83
C SER A 271 20.87 -3.89 -9.75
N CYS A 272 20.69 -4.51 -8.59
CA CYS A 272 19.59 -5.45 -8.32
C CYS A 272 18.22 -4.76 -8.38
N GLN A 273 18.09 -3.60 -7.73
CA GLN A 273 16.79 -2.92 -7.62
C GLN A 273 16.27 -2.46 -8.99
N PHE A 274 17.08 -1.78 -9.81
CA PHE A 274 16.63 -1.27 -11.10
C PHE A 274 16.38 -2.39 -12.11
N THR A 275 17.13 -3.49 -12.02
CA THR A 275 16.85 -4.71 -12.81
C THR A 275 15.48 -5.28 -12.41
N THR A 276 15.22 -5.38 -11.11
CA THR A 276 13.96 -5.88 -10.55
C THR A 276 12.77 -5.03 -10.96
N ASP A 277 12.89 -3.70 -10.83
CA ASP A 277 11.84 -2.76 -11.20
C ASP A 277 11.46 -2.92 -12.68
N LEU A 278 12.45 -3.04 -13.57
CA LEU A 278 12.24 -3.26 -15.01
C LEU A 278 11.54 -4.59 -15.31
N ILE A 279 11.96 -5.68 -14.65
CA ILE A 279 11.33 -7.00 -14.83
C ILE A 279 9.86 -6.90 -14.43
N ALA A 280 9.58 -6.40 -13.23
CA ALA A 280 8.24 -6.43 -12.70
C ALA A 280 7.29 -5.46 -13.40
N MET A 281 7.73 -4.25 -13.78
CA MET A 281 6.87 -3.30 -14.50
C MET A 281 6.45 -3.82 -15.87
N ASN A 282 7.31 -4.58 -16.56
CA ASN A 282 6.98 -5.15 -17.86
C ASN A 282 6.16 -6.45 -17.75
N HIS A 283 6.41 -7.26 -16.72
CA HIS A 283 5.67 -8.50 -16.48
C HIS A 283 4.24 -8.28 -15.96
N ALA A 284 3.95 -7.13 -15.33
CA ALA A 284 2.62 -6.84 -14.81
C ALA A 284 1.54 -6.85 -15.91
N ASP A 285 0.38 -7.46 -15.59
CA ASP A 285 -0.83 -7.36 -16.40
C ASP A 285 -1.41 -5.94 -16.29
N PHE A 286 -1.36 -5.36 -15.09
CA PHE A 286 -1.69 -3.96 -14.86
C PHE A 286 -0.89 -3.35 -13.70
N ILE A 287 -0.75 -2.03 -13.72
CA ILE A 287 0.02 -1.25 -12.75
C ILE A 287 -0.92 -0.24 -12.11
N ILE A 288 -1.02 -0.25 -10.78
CA ILE A 288 -1.72 0.80 -10.04
C ILE A 288 -0.72 1.86 -9.60
N THR A 289 -1.06 3.11 -9.87
CA THR A 289 -0.34 4.29 -9.36
C THR A 289 -1.27 5.17 -8.54
N SER A 290 -0.69 5.91 -7.61
CA SER A 290 -1.47 6.80 -6.74
C SER A 290 -1.82 8.13 -7.41
N THR A 291 -1.04 8.55 -8.42
CA THR A 291 -1.18 9.86 -9.07
C THR A 291 -0.70 9.82 -10.51
N PHE A 292 -1.20 10.72 -11.35
CA PHE A 292 -0.68 10.92 -12.71
C PHE A 292 0.82 11.27 -12.74
N GLN A 293 1.27 12.07 -11.77
CA GLN A 293 2.68 12.47 -11.63
C GLN A 293 3.63 11.27 -11.47
N GLU A 294 3.16 10.19 -10.86
CA GLU A 294 3.94 8.96 -10.72
C GLU A 294 4.23 8.32 -12.08
N ILE A 295 3.32 8.45 -13.05
CA ILE A 295 3.48 7.92 -14.40
C ILE A 295 4.28 8.91 -15.26
N ALA A 296 3.68 10.06 -15.58
CA ALA A 296 4.12 11.01 -16.61
C ALA A 296 4.43 12.41 -16.08
N GLY A 297 4.60 12.55 -14.77
CA GLY A 297 5.09 13.79 -14.18
C GLY A 297 4.14 14.97 -14.35
N ASN A 298 4.70 16.09 -14.80
CA ASN A 298 3.95 17.28 -15.22
C ASN A 298 4.68 17.94 -16.39
N LYS A 299 4.20 19.11 -16.84
CA LYS A 299 4.77 19.82 -17.99
C LYS A 299 6.27 20.13 -17.86
N ASP A 300 6.76 20.34 -16.65
CA ASP A 300 8.12 20.82 -16.38
C ASP A 300 9.04 19.73 -15.80
N THR A 301 8.49 18.62 -15.32
CA THR A 301 9.27 17.55 -14.66
C THR A 301 8.79 16.17 -15.07
N VAL A 302 9.75 15.30 -15.40
CA VAL A 302 9.54 13.89 -15.75
C VAL A 302 8.86 13.08 -14.64
N GLY A 303 8.01 12.14 -15.01
CA GLY A 303 7.36 11.19 -14.11
C GLY A 303 8.31 10.14 -13.53
N GLN A 304 7.84 9.39 -12.53
CA GLN A 304 8.67 8.34 -11.91
C GLN A 304 8.85 7.16 -12.86
N TYR A 305 7.77 6.59 -13.40
CA TYR A 305 7.85 5.56 -14.43
C TYR A 305 8.45 6.10 -15.73
N GLU A 306 8.07 7.31 -16.15
CA GLU A 306 8.65 7.96 -17.33
C GLU A 306 10.19 8.02 -17.28
N SER A 307 10.77 8.26 -16.09
CA SER A 307 12.23 8.27 -15.93
C SER A 307 12.90 6.91 -16.21
N HIS A 308 12.14 5.81 -16.27
CA HIS A 308 12.60 4.46 -16.60
C HIS A 308 12.41 4.10 -18.08
N MET A 309 11.81 4.98 -18.89
CA MET A 309 11.67 4.76 -20.34
C MET A 309 13.02 4.56 -21.02
N ALA A 310 14.01 5.40 -20.72
CA ALA A 310 15.35 5.27 -21.24
C ALA A 310 16.40 5.72 -20.22
N PHE A 311 17.34 4.84 -19.90
CA PHE A 311 18.48 5.16 -19.02
C PHE A 311 19.63 4.18 -19.25
N THR A 312 20.78 4.43 -18.62
CA THR A 312 21.93 3.53 -18.71
C THR A 312 22.57 3.33 -17.35
N MET A 313 23.05 2.11 -17.11
CA MET A 313 23.90 1.76 -15.99
C MET A 313 25.29 1.42 -16.55
N PRO A 314 26.22 2.41 -16.64
CA PRO A 314 27.47 2.25 -17.37
C PRO A 314 28.29 1.04 -16.87
N GLY A 315 28.69 0.18 -17.82
CA GLY A 315 29.40 -1.06 -17.54
C GLY A 315 28.53 -2.23 -17.08
N MET A 316 27.20 -2.10 -17.10
CA MET A 316 26.25 -3.19 -16.85
C MET A 316 25.33 -3.37 -18.07
N TYR A 317 24.33 -2.50 -18.25
CA TYR A 317 23.43 -2.51 -19.41
C TYR A 317 22.89 -1.12 -19.72
N ARG A 318 22.18 -1.01 -20.85
CA ARG A 318 21.48 0.20 -21.28
C ARG A 318 20.05 -0.15 -21.64
N VAL A 319 19.12 0.63 -21.11
CA VAL A 319 17.68 0.51 -21.35
C VAL A 319 17.32 1.54 -22.40
N VAL A 320 17.03 1.06 -23.60
CA VAL A 320 16.62 1.92 -24.72
C VAL A 320 15.13 2.25 -24.65
N HIS A 321 14.32 1.27 -24.25
CA HIS A 321 12.88 1.40 -24.06
C HIS A 321 12.45 0.45 -22.93
N GLY A 322 12.44 0.95 -21.70
CA GLY A 322 12.18 0.15 -20.49
C GLY A 322 10.72 0.09 -20.07
N ILE A 323 9.93 1.11 -20.41
CA ILE A 323 8.49 1.20 -20.18
C ILE A 323 7.94 2.27 -21.13
N ASP A 324 6.63 2.28 -21.37
CA ASP A 324 5.94 3.37 -22.06
C ASP A 324 4.90 3.99 -21.13
N VAL A 325 4.92 5.30 -20.98
CA VAL A 325 3.92 6.04 -20.16
C VAL A 325 2.51 5.95 -20.75
N PHE A 326 2.38 5.60 -22.03
CA PHE A 326 1.10 5.38 -22.70
C PHE A 326 0.64 3.91 -22.67
N ASP A 327 1.38 3.02 -22.00
CA ASP A 327 0.98 1.62 -21.89
C ASP A 327 -0.40 1.52 -21.20
N PRO A 328 -1.39 0.86 -21.83
CA PRO A 328 -2.75 0.76 -21.28
C PRO A 328 -2.83 0.02 -19.94
N LYS A 329 -1.75 -0.64 -19.52
CA LYS A 329 -1.66 -1.31 -18.22
C LYS A 329 -1.64 -0.33 -17.04
N PHE A 330 -1.29 0.95 -17.25
CA PHE A 330 -1.28 1.96 -16.20
C PHE A 330 -2.69 2.42 -15.81
N ASN A 331 -3.00 2.31 -14.52
CA ASN A 331 -4.26 2.74 -13.93
C ASN A 331 -4.01 3.59 -12.69
N ILE A 332 -4.67 4.75 -12.61
CA ILE A 332 -4.56 5.64 -11.44
C ILE A 332 -5.69 5.30 -10.48
N VAL A 333 -5.35 4.71 -9.33
CA VAL A 333 -6.30 4.43 -8.25
C VAL A 333 -5.77 5.10 -6.99
N SER A 334 -6.27 6.31 -6.73
CA SER A 334 -5.80 7.14 -5.61
C SER A 334 -6.21 6.53 -4.27
N PRO A 335 -5.29 6.37 -3.31
CA PRO A 335 -5.63 5.92 -1.97
C PRO A 335 -6.30 7.02 -1.14
N GLY A 336 -6.84 6.60 0.00
CA GLY A 336 -7.38 7.44 1.05
C GLY A 336 -6.68 7.24 2.39
N ALA A 337 -7.26 7.83 3.44
CA ALA A 337 -6.94 7.55 4.83
C ALA A 337 -8.21 7.01 5.50
N ASP A 338 -8.05 6.14 6.51
CA ASP A 338 -9.16 5.62 7.29
C ASP A 338 -9.95 6.76 7.97
N MET A 339 -11.17 7.00 7.48
CA MET A 339 -12.05 8.09 7.93
C MET A 339 -12.61 7.87 9.36
N SER A 340 -12.48 6.66 9.90
CA SER A 340 -12.78 6.41 11.31
C SER A 340 -11.68 6.98 12.23
N ILE A 341 -10.45 7.09 11.71
CA ILE A 341 -9.27 7.55 12.44
C ILE A 341 -9.01 9.04 12.16
N TYR A 342 -8.92 9.40 10.88
CA TYR A 342 -8.63 10.76 10.42
C TYR A 342 -9.92 11.43 9.97
N PHE A 343 -10.33 12.45 10.72
CA PHE A 343 -11.53 13.24 10.47
C PHE A 343 -11.31 14.70 10.89
N PRO A 344 -12.14 15.65 10.39
CA PRO A 344 -12.01 17.07 10.69
C PRO A 344 -11.96 17.40 12.18
N TYR A 345 -11.02 18.27 12.58
CA TYR A 345 -10.85 18.67 13.99
C TYR A 345 -12.07 19.40 14.58
N SER A 346 -12.94 19.94 13.72
CA SER A 346 -14.19 20.63 14.08
C SER A 346 -15.31 19.70 14.54
N GLU A 347 -15.20 18.38 14.31
CA GLU A 347 -16.19 17.40 14.76
C GLU A 347 -15.98 17.07 16.25
N SER A 348 -16.34 18.02 17.12
CA SER A 348 -16.09 17.98 18.57
C SER A 348 -16.59 16.70 19.26
N GLN A 349 -17.72 16.14 18.80
CA GLN A 349 -18.30 14.91 19.36
C GLN A 349 -17.45 13.66 19.13
N ARG A 350 -16.58 13.66 18.13
CA ARG A 350 -15.70 12.51 17.79
C ARG A 350 -14.30 12.66 18.37
N ARG A 351 -13.97 13.82 18.95
CA ARG A 351 -12.64 14.11 19.50
C ARG A 351 -12.30 13.15 20.65
N LEU A 352 -11.07 12.66 20.65
CA LEU A 352 -10.56 11.73 21.67
C LEU A 352 -9.94 12.52 22.82
N THR A 353 -10.75 13.30 23.54
CA THR A 353 -10.28 14.23 24.58
C THR A 353 -9.59 13.55 25.75
N SER A 354 -9.87 12.26 25.99
CA SER A 354 -9.15 11.45 26.96
C SER A 354 -7.65 11.33 26.69
N LEU A 355 -7.20 11.53 25.44
CA LEU A 355 -5.80 11.50 25.04
C LEU A 355 -5.09 12.86 25.18
N HIS A 356 -5.83 13.94 25.49
CA HIS A 356 -5.25 15.29 25.57
C HIS A 356 -4.16 15.41 26.65
N PRO A 357 -4.30 14.81 27.85
CA PRO A 357 -3.22 14.86 28.85
C PRO A 357 -1.91 14.23 28.34
N GLU A 358 -1.98 13.12 27.61
CA GLU A 358 -0.79 12.49 27.00
C GLU A 358 -0.19 13.36 25.90
N ILE A 359 -1.03 13.99 25.07
CA ILE A 359 -0.58 14.89 24.00
C ILE A 359 0.07 16.15 24.57
N GLU A 360 -0.49 16.70 25.65
CA GLU A 360 0.07 17.87 26.35
C GLU A 360 1.41 17.55 27.01
N GLU A 361 1.56 16.37 27.60
CA GLU A 361 2.85 15.88 28.08
C GLU A 361 3.84 15.80 26.91
N LEU A 362 3.46 15.14 25.82
CA LEU A 362 4.30 14.94 24.65
C LEU A 362 4.78 16.28 24.04
N LEU A 363 3.92 17.29 23.98
CA LEU A 363 4.20 18.59 23.36
C LEU A 363 4.88 19.58 24.31
N TYR A 364 4.45 19.65 25.57
CA TYR A 364 4.73 20.79 26.45
C TYR A 364 5.40 20.42 27.78
N SER A 365 5.69 19.14 28.03
CA SER A 365 6.46 18.72 29.20
C SER A 365 7.84 19.38 29.20
N ASN A 366 8.30 19.78 30.39
CA ASN A 366 9.65 20.33 30.59
C ASN A 366 10.72 19.22 30.77
N VAL A 367 10.33 17.96 30.63
CA VAL A 367 11.23 16.80 30.74
C VAL A 367 11.85 16.53 29.37
N ASP A 368 13.14 16.23 29.37
CA ASP A 368 13.86 15.68 28.23
C ASP A 368 14.13 14.19 28.49
N ASN A 369 13.74 13.32 27.56
CA ASN A 369 13.86 11.88 27.70
C ASN A 369 13.99 11.19 26.33
N ASN A 370 13.65 9.90 26.27
CA ASN A 370 13.73 9.08 25.05
C ASN A 370 12.42 9.10 24.22
N GLU A 371 11.38 9.78 24.68
CA GLU A 371 10.15 9.99 23.94
C GLU A 371 10.09 11.38 23.30
N HIS A 372 10.70 12.37 23.97
CA HIS A 372 10.75 13.75 23.49
C HIS A 372 11.97 14.48 24.04
N LYS A 373 12.52 15.38 23.21
CA LYS A 373 13.71 16.18 23.48
C LYS A 373 13.42 17.65 23.28
N TYR A 374 14.13 18.48 24.03
CA TYR A 374 13.98 19.95 24.06
C TYR A 374 12.59 20.40 24.51
N VAL A 375 12.41 21.70 24.79
CA VAL A 375 11.16 22.22 25.35
C VAL A 375 10.55 23.32 24.50
N LEU A 376 9.23 23.49 24.57
CA LEU A 376 8.53 24.66 24.03
C LEU A 376 8.31 25.68 25.13
N LYS A 377 8.89 26.86 25.00
CA LYS A 377 8.83 27.91 26.03
C LYS A 377 7.45 28.58 26.08
N ASP A 378 6.83 28.79 24.93
CA ASP A 378 5.52 29.44 24.81
C ASP A 378 4.50 28.47 24.20
N ARG A 379 3.62 27.93 25.05
CA ARG A 379 2.57 26.99 24.65
C ARG A 379 1.45 27.61 23.81
N ASN A 380 1.34 28.94 23.78
CA ASN A 380 0.24 29.62 23.10
C ASN A 380 0.55 29.89 21.62
N LYS A 381 1.81 29.69 21.19
CA LYS A 381 2.19 29.84 19.79
C LYS A 381 1.59 28.72 18.94
N PRO A 382 1.15 29.03 17.70
CA PRO A 382 0.84 27.99 16.73
C PRO A 382 2.02 27.07 16.48
N ILE A 383 1.72 25.83 16.09
CA ILE A 383 2.74 24.81 15.83
C ILE A 383 2.88 24.55 14.33
N ILE A 384 4.11 24.67 13.81
CA ILE A 384 4.48 23.97 12.57
C ILE A 384 4.80 22.53 12.95
N PHE A 385 4.06 21.58 12.39
CA PHE A 385 4.18 20.17 12.68
C PHE A 385 4.72 19.41 11.47
N SER A 386 5.60 18.43 11.70
CA SER A 386 6.01 17.46 10.69
C SER A 386 6.22 16.09 11.31
N MET A 387 5.74 15.04 10.64
CA MET A 387 5.89 13.66 11.10
C MET A 387 6.26 12.75 9.93
N ALA A 388 7.42 12.13 10.01
CA ALA A 388 7.90 11.17 9.02
C ALA A 388 9.03 10.29 9.59
N ARG A 389 9.43 9.26 8.84
CA ARG A 389 10.68 8.55 9.11
C ARG A 389 11.87 9.50 9.02
N LEU A 390 12.92 9.23 9.77
CA LEU A 390 14.15 10.01 9.73
C LEU A 390 15.09 9.41 8.67
N ASP A 391 14.99 9.90 7.44
CA ASP A 391 15.87 9.54 6.33
C ASP A 391 16.24 10.78 5.51
N ARG A 392 17.28 10.67 4.69
CA ARG A 392 17.83 11.80 3.92
C ARG A 392 16.80 12.39 2.94
N VAL A 393 15.89 11.56 2.42
CA VAL A 393 14.89 11.97 1.43
C VAL A 393 13.73 12.73 2.06
N LYS A 394 13.35 12.38 3.31
CA LYS A 394 12.34 13.11 4.09
C LYS A 394 12.77 14.51 4.45
N ASN A 395 14.07 14.75 4.59
CA ASN A 395 14.67 16.08 4.74
C ASN A 395 14.13 16.89 5.93
N LEU A 396 13.84 16.20 7.04
CA LEU A 396 13.40 16.86 8.28
C LEU A 396 14.48 17.73 8.89
N THR A 397 15.75 17.34 8.78
CA THR A 397 16.88 18.18 9.20
C THR A 397 16.95 19.48 8.39
N GLY A 398 16.60 19.46 7.10
CA GLY A 398 16.46 20.67 6.29
C GLY A 398 15.35 21.60 6.80
N LEU A 399 14.23 21.05 7.30
CA LEU A 399 13.18 21.86 7.94
C LEU A 399 13.69 22.57 9.18
N VAL A 400 14.42 21.84 10.03
CA VAL A 400 15.01 22.41 11.26
C VAL A 400 16.04 23.49 10.91
N GLU A 401 16.87 23.28 9.89
CA GLU A 401 17.83 24.28 9.43
C GLU A 401 17.15 25.56 8.92
N LEU A 402 16.11 25.44 8.09
CA LEU A 402 15.37 26.60 7.57
C LEU A 402 14.65 27.37 8.68
N TYR A 403 14.08 26.66 9.67
CA TYR A 403 13.48 27.27 10.85
C TYR A 403 14.53 27.99 11.71
N GLY A 404 15.69 27.35 11.94
CA GLY A 404 16.82 27.92 12.66
C GLY A 404 17.39 29.20 12.05
N LYS A 405 17.37 29.31 10.71
CA LYS A 405 17.82 30.50 9.98
C LYS A 405 16.82 31.67 9.97
N ASN A 406 15.59 31.48 10.47
CA ASN A 406 14.52 32.49 10.34
C ASN A 406 13.99 32.95 11.72
N PRO A 407 14.57 34.02 12.31
CA PRO A 407 14.15 34.54 13.61
C PRO A 407 12.67 34.96 13.65
N ARG A 408 12.16 35.56 12.57
CA ARG A 408 10.75 35.95 12.48
C ARG A 408 9.82 34.73 12.60
N LEU A 409 10.21 33.59 12.04
CA LEU A 409 9.43 32.37 12.15
C LEU A 409 9.45 31.84 13.60
N GLN A 410 10.60 31.88 14.26
CA GLN A 410 10.76 31.48 15.67
C GLN A 410 9.96 32.37 16.64
N GLU A 411 9.82 33.65 16.33
CA GLU A 411 8.96 34.59 17.06
C GLU A 411 7.48 34.21 16.93
N LEU A 412 7.03 33.82 15.73
CA LEU A 412 5.61 33.58 15.43
C LEU A 412 5.11 32.20 15.84
N VAL A 413 5.92 31.14 15.68
CA VAL A 413 5.46 29.74 15.81
C VAL A 413 6.50 28.84 16.46
N ASN A 414 6.04 27.77 17.09
CA ASN A 414 6.88 26.65 17.52
C ASN A 414 7.07 25.63 16.39
N LEU A 415 8.16 24.87 16.41
CA LEU A 415 8.39 23.75 15.50
C LEU A 415 8.35 22.42 16.26
N VAL A 416 7.49 21.51 15.81
CA VAL A 416 7.39 20.14 16.35
C VAL A 416 7.70 19.15 15.24
N VAL A 417 8.73 18.33 15.46
CA VAL A 417 9.15 17.28 14.52
C VAL A 417 9.06 15.92 15.18
N VAL A 418 8.31 15.00 14.57
CA VAL A 418 8.14 13.62 15.03
C VAL A 418 8.91 12.70 14.08
N CYS A 419 10.07 12.22 14.52
CA CYS A 419 10.94 11.36 13.70
C CYS A 419 12.05 10.69 14.50
N GLY A 420 12.46 9.51 14.04
CA GLY A 420 13.50 8.68 14.65
C GLY A 420 13.05 8.05 15.97
N ASP A 421 13.47 6.82 16.26
CA ASP A 421 13.27 6.22 17.58
C ASP A 421 14.44 6.62 18.51
N HIS A 422 14.19 7.41 19.54
CA HIS A 422 15.25 7.83 20.49
C HIS A 422 15.48 6.80 21.59
N GLY A 423 14.57 5.83 21.77
CA GLY A 423 14.66 4.82 22.82
C GLY A 423 15.65 3.72 22.49
N ASN A 424 15.88 3.45 21.21
CA ASN A 424 16.77 2.39 20.75
C ASN A 424 17.84 2.94 19.79
N PRO A 425 19.11 2.48 19.89
CA PRO A 425 20.10 2.79 18.88
C PRO A 425 19.65 2.30 17.49
N SER A 426 19.59 3.23 16.53
CA SER A 426 19.25 2.88 15.15
C SER A 426 20.29 1.93 14.55
N LYS A 427 19.82 0.99 13.72
CA LYS A 427 20.66 0.09 12.91
C LYS A 427 20.76 0.57 11.45
N ASP A 428 20.03 1.61 11.08
CA ASP A 428 20.01 2.18 9.74
C ASP A 428 21.03 3.32 9.63
N LYS A 429 21.86 3.27 8.58
CA LYS A 429 22.96 4.24 8.40
C LYS A 429 22.47 5.65 8.09
N GLU A 430 21.37 5.79 7.34
CA GLU A 430 20.83 7.11 7.01
C GLU A 430 20.20 7.77 8.23
N GLU A 431 19.41 7.00 8.99
CA GLU A 431 18.81 7.46 10.24
C GLU A 431 19.89 7.90 11.24
N GLN A 432 20.97 7.13 11.42
CA GLN A 432 22.10 7.51 12.29
C GLN A 432 22.74 8.85 11.86
N ALA A 433 22.95 9.06 10.56
CA ALA A 433 23.54 10.29 10.05
C ALA A 433 22.61 11.50 10.24
N GLU A 434 21.31 11.32 9.99
CA GLU A 434 20.31 12.37 10.18
C GLU A 434 20.05 12.68 11.65
N PHE A 435 20.15 11.70 12.56
CA PHE A 435 20.14 11.92 14.02
C PHE A 435 21.25 12.89 14.43
N LYS A 436 22.50 12.61 14.02
CA LYS A 436 23.65 13.46 14.33
C LYS A 436 23.41 14.89 13.83
N LYS A 437 22.97 15.02 12.58
CA LYS A 437 22.68 16.32 11.96
C LYS A 437 21.58 17.08 12.69
N MET A 438 20.54 16.39 13.17
CA MET A 438 19.47 17.01 13.96
C MET A 438 20.00 17.66 15.24
N PHE A 439 20.83 16.94 16.02
CA PHE A 439 21.47 17.49 17.21
C PHE A 439 22.36 18.69 16.89
N ASP A 440 23.24 18.55 15.89
CA ASP A 440 24.17 19.61 15.47
C ASP A 440 23.42 20.90 15.10
N LEU A 441 22.30 20.79 14.36
CA LEU A 441 21.49 21.94 13.94
C LEU A 441 20.76 22.62 15.11
N ILE A 442 20.17 21.82 16.02
CA ILE A 442 19.44 22.37 17.18
C ILE A 442 20.40 23.14 18.10
N GLU A 443 21.62 22.63 18.29
CA GLU A 443 22.68 23.32 19.03
C GLU A 443 23.16 24.57 18.29
N GLN A 444 23.50 24.44 17.00
CA GLN A 444 24.02 25.54 16.19
C GLN A 444 23.09 26.78 16.17
N TYR A 445 21.78 26.57 16.10
CA TYR A 445 20.79 27.65 16.05
C TYR A 445 20.14 27.94 17.40
N ASN A 446 20.62 27.33 18.50
CA ASN A 446 20.09 27.49 19.86
C ASN A 446 18.56 27.35 19.93
N LEU A 447 18.03 26.25 19.38
CA LEU A 447 16.59 26.08 19.16
C LEU A 447 15.82 25.56 20.38
N ASN A 448 16.48 25.37 21.52
CA ASN A 448 15.79 24.99 22.76
C ASN A 448 14.85 26.12 23.20
N GLY A 449 13.60 25.78 23.52
CA GLY A 449 12.52 26.74 23.76
C GLY A 449 11.64 27.01 22.55
N HIS A 450 12.08 26.62 21.34
CA HIS A 450 11.37 26.84 20.07
C HIS A 450 11.04 25.54 19.34
N VAL A 451 11.82 24.48 19.57
CA VAL A 451 11.67 23.16 18.94
C VAL A 451 11.29 22.10 19.97
N ARG A 452 10.40 21.20 19.57
CA ARG A 452 10.15 19.92 20.24
C ARG A 452 10.46 18.79 19.26
N TRP A 453 11.38 17.91 19.63
CA TRP A 453 11.71 16.74 18.83
C TRP A 453 11.16 15.49 19.52
N ILE A 454 10.17 14.87 18.89
CA ILE A 454 9.44 13.72 19.43
C ILE A 454 9.90 12.44 18.71
N SER A 455 10.08 11.38 19.48
CA SER A 455 10.39 10.04 19.00
C SER A 455 9.23 9.46 18.16
N ALA A 456 9.52 8.50 17.29
CA ALA A 456 8.57 7.90 16.37
C ALA A 456 7.26 7.47 17.06
N GLN A 457 6.12 7.97 16.57
CA GLN A 457 4.82 7.69 17.17
C GLN A 457 4.12 6.52 16.47
N MET A 458 3.98 5.40 17.19
CA MET A 458 3.49 4.13 16.62
C MET A 458 1.96 3.94 16.71
N ASN A 459 1.27 4.77 17.50
CA ASN A 459 -0.17 4.64 17.70
C ASN A 459 -0.96 5.56 16.76
N ARG A 460 -1.50 4.99 15.67
CA ARG A 460 -2.27 5.74 14.65
C ARG A 460 -3.47 6.51 15.22
N VAL A 461 -4.13 6.00 16.25
CA VAL A 461 -5.32 6.63 16.85
C VAL A 461 -4.90 7.90 17.61
N ARG A 462 -3.84 7.81 18.43
CA ARG A 462 -3.26 8.98 19.09
C ARG A 462 -2.67 9.97 18.10
N ASN A 463 -2.00 9.50 17.05
CA ASN A 463 -1.45 10.34 16.00
C ASN A 463 -2.52 11.18 15.31
N ALA A 464 -3.70 10.60 15.06
CA ALA A 464 -4.81 11.35 14.47
C ALA A 464 -5.36 12.43 15.41
N GLU A 465 -5.43 12.15 16.72
CA GLU A 465 -5.80 13.18 17.70
C GLU A 465 -4.71 14.25 17.82
N LEU A 466 -3.43 13.89 17.71
CA LEU A 466 -2.33 14.86 17.65
C LEU A 466 -2.49 15.80 16.45
N TYR A 467 -2.79 15.31 15.25
CA TYR A 467 -3.09 16.17 14.09
C TYR A 467 -4.22 17.17 14.38
N ARG A 468 -5.32 16.71 15.00
CA ARG A 468 -6.45 17.57 15.38
C ARG A 468 -6.06 18.58 16.46
N TYR A 469 -5.22 18.18 17.42
CA TYR A 469 -4.68 19.06 18.45
C TYR A 469 -3.80 20.16 17.84
N ILE A 470 -2.97 19.85 16.84
CA ILE A 470 -2.20 20.87 16.10
C ILE A 470 -3.13 21.88 15.42
N CYS A 471 -4.27 21.43 14.88
CA CYS A 471 -5.27 22.33 14.29
C CYS A 471 -5.89 23.29 15.33
N ASP A 472 -6.07 22.84 16.58
CA ASP A 472 -6.55 23.69 17.67
C ASP A 472 -5.58 24.85 17.95
N THR A 473 -4.27 24.62 17.81
CA THR A 473 -3.22 25.66 17.92
C THR A 473 -3.19 26.66 16.75
N LYS A 474 -4.05 26.47 15.73
CA LYS A 474 -3.99 27.21 14.45
C LYS A 474 -2.65 27.04 13.73
N GLY A 475 -2.04 25.87 13.94
CA GLY A 475 -0.78 25.46 13.35
C GLY A 475 -0.90 25.07 11.88
N ALA A 476 0.20 24.53 11.34
CA ALA A 476 0.28 24.05 9.97
C ALA A 476 1.11 22.76 9.89
N LEU A 477 0.73 21.87 8.98
CA LEU A 477 1.55 20.72 8.60
C LEU A 477 2.57 21.14 7.54
N CYS A 478 3.84 20.81 7.75
CA CYS A 478 4.90 21.07 6.79
C CYS A 478 5.59 19.78 6.35
N SER A 479 5.87 19.67 5.05
CA SER A 479 6.69 18.60 4.49
C SER A 479 7.64 19.14 3.43
N LEU A 480 8.93 18.83 3.59
CA LEU A 480 10.02 19.30 2.72
C LEU A 480 10.69 18.16 1.94
N LEU A 481 9.92 17.14 1.58
CA LEU A 481 10.37 16.01 0.77
C LEU A 481 11.23 16.50 -0.40
N SER A 482 12.47 15.99 -0.48
CA SER A 482 13.42 16.34 -1.56
C SER A 482 12.87 15.99 -2.95
N MET A 483 11.91 15.05 -3.00
CA MET A 483 11.10 14.76 -4.19
C MET A 483 9.62 14.63 -3.81
N ARG A 484 8.75 15.44 -4.42
CA ARG A 484 7.30 15.42 -4.17
C ARG A 484 6.67 14.12 -4.65
N ARG A 485 5.82 13.55 -3.79
CA ARG A 485 4.92 12.43 -4.08
C ARG A 485 3.63 12.60 -3.29
N LEU A 486 2.64 11.74 -3.54
CA LEU A 486 1.63 11.43 -2.54
C LEU A 486 2.32 10.90 -1.26
N GLY A 487 2.34 11.71 -0.21
CA GLY A 487 2.64 11.23 1.13
C GLY A 487 1.35 11.17 1.91
N LEU A 488 0.98 9.97 2.37
CA LEU A 488 -0.20 9.77 3.22
C LEU A 488 -0.22 10.70 4.45
N LEU A 489 0.95 11.17 4.90
CA LEU A 489 1.13 12.10 6.02
C LEU A 489 1.51 13.54 5.62
N SER A 490 1.80 13.82 4.34
CA SER A 490 2.39 15.10 3.90
C SER A 490 1.63 15.83 2.80
N SER A 491 0.60 15.20 2.25
CA SER A 491 -0.19 15.77 1.16
C SER A 491 -1.64 15.42 1.39
N ARG A 492 -2.33 16.22 2.20
CA ARG A 492 -3.72 16.65 1.98
C ARG A 492 -4.08 17.73 3.03
N PRO A 493 -4.86 18.74 2.63
CA PRO A 493 -5.21 19.92 3.45
C PRO A 493 -6.07 19.60 4.66
#